data_AF-A0A955ZFQ5-F1
#
_entry.id   AF-A0A955ZFQ5-F1
#
_cell.length_a   1.000
_cell.length_b   1.000
_cell.length_c   1.000
_cell.angle_alpha   90.00
_cell.angle_beta   90.00
_cell.angle_gamma   90.00
#
_symmetry.space_group_name_H-M   'P 1'
#
loop_
_entity.id
_entity.type
_entity.pdbx_description
1 polymer ?
#
loop_
_entity_poly.entity_id
_entity_poly.type
_entity_poly.pdbx_seq_one_letter_code
_entity_poly.pdbx_strand_id
1 'polypeptide(L)'
;MFRTVLGLSLVALSLLGAAACSSDDAPATDSPGSSSGGASSGGASSGGTSSGGTSSGATSSGGTSSGGTSSGGADAGQDGDDGLGLCSGAALEPAAAATIDGYIDTLPYDKPTGAARAEVVDAVLRTCHVFSPDPAQSPGWEKRFCWAHLVGAMLKESSYNAALLGNDAYSKRTLPGGQKANDPTVGLLQIRFSATVRDYSVLGPPDKMACIGCTFPASFASHKNESSDSSFWSVTGPTQNMALMKSRACNIGLGAWYYYASATSNGKPNQTTYAEQYCAGGGTAGNLITGLRSHLKGPDGGRGVIGNMNALNALQTSDATSYEYVTEIKSWFDVMTSPTAATHPFFVRLAPQPTQYCN
;
A
#
# COMPACT_ATOMS: atom_id res chain seq x y z
N MET A 1 14.21 -33.57 -26.15
CA MET A 1 13.66 -34.00 -27.46
C MET A 1 12.73 -32.91 -27.96
N PHE A 2 12.89 -32.55 -29.24
CA PHE A 2 12.36 -31.39 -29.95
C PHE A 2 10.89 -31.02 -29.71
N ARG A 3 10.60 -29.71 -29.62
CA ARG A 3 9.82 -28.99 -30.66
C ARG A 3 9.94 -27.47 -30.53
N THR A 4 10.47 -26.89 -31.61
CA THR A 4 10.53 -25.47 -31.95
C THR A 4 9.33 -25.14 -32.85
N VAL A 5 8.87 -23.87 -32.84
CA VAL A 5 8.60 -22.99 -34.01
C VAL A 5 7.37 -22.08 -33.82
N LEU A 6 7.69 -20.77 -33.85
CA LEU A 6 6.99 -19.59 -34.36
C LEU A 6 5.50 -19.64 -34.72
N GLY A 7 4.78 -18.62 -34.24
CA GLY A 7 3.58 -18.07 -34.86
C GLY A 7 3.59 -16.54 -34.76
N LEU A 8 4.29 -15.89 -35.70
CA LEU A 8 4.31 -14.45 -35.92
C LEU A 8 3.07 -14.07 -36.73
N SER A 9 2.14 -13.29 -36.18
CA SER A 9 1.07 -12.66 -36.96
C SER A 9 1.20 -11.15 -36.92
N LEU A 10 1.63 -10.65 -38.07
CA LEU A 10 1.69 -9.26 -38.50
C LEU A 10 0.26 -8.80 -38.82
N VAL A 11 -0.24 -7.76 -38.16
CA VAL A 11 -1.38 -6.98 -38.65
C VAL A 11 -0.95 -5.51 -38.64
N ALA A 12 -0.81 -4.96 -39.84
CA ALA A 12 -0.64 -3.54 -40.07
C ALA A 12 -1.96 -2.94 -40.58
N LEU A 13 -2.02 -1.61 -40.45
CA LEU A 13 -2.83 -0.64 -41.20
C LEU A 13 -4.04 0.00 -40.49
N SER A 14 -3.72 1.15 -39.89
CA SER A 14 -4.27 2.50 -40.11
C SER A 14 -5.71 2.82 -39.69
N LEU A 15 -5.86 3.82 -38.82
CA LEU A 15 -6.77 4.94 -39.08
C LEU A 15 -6.37 6.22 -38.33
N LEU A 16 -6.63 7.32 -39.04
CA LEU A 16 -6.40 8.74 -38.81
C LEU A 16 -6.78 9.29 -37.42
N GLY A 17 -6.13 10.39 -37.03
CA GLY A 17 -6.69 11.30 -36.03
C GLY A 17 -5.69 12.31 -35.45
N ALA A 18 -5.18 13.22 -36.28
CA ALA A 18 -4.53 14.44 -35.77
C ALA A 18 -5.61 15.42 -35.32
N ALA A 19 -5.58 15.83 -34.05
CA ALA A 19 -6.31 16.99 -33.55
C ALA A 19 -5.33 17.83 -32.72
N ALA A 20 -4.78 18.84 -33.39
CA ALA A 20 -4.15 19.99 -32.76
C ALA A 20 -5.25 20.88 -32.18
N CYS A 21 -5.10 21.32 -30.93
CA CYS A 21 -5.80 22.50 -30.43
C CYS A 21 -4.75 23.46 -29.89
N SER A 22 -4.61 24.57 -30.63
CA SER A 22 -3.97 25.81 -30.21
C SER A 22 -4.56 26.36 -28.93
N SER A 23 -3.74 27.08 -28.17
CA SER A 23 -4.20 28.18 -27.31
C SER A 23 -3.09 29.24 -27.30
N ASP A 24 -3.28 30.26 -28.13
CA ASP A 24 -2.53 31.52 -28.08
C ASP A 24 -3.10 32.41 -26.96
N ASP A 25 -2.18 32.99 -26.17
CA ASP A 25 -2.07 34.39 -25.70
C ASP A 25 -3.36 35.23 -25.48
N ALA A 26 -3.53 36.09 -24.46
CA ALA A 26 -2.72 36.63 -23.37
C ALA A 26 -3.68 37.46 -22.43
N PRO A 27 -3.30 38.59 -21.78
CA PRO A 27 -2.83 38.65 -20.40
C PRO A 27 -3.64 39.57 -19.44
N ALA A 28 -3.29 39.46 -18.15
CA ALA A 28 -3.23 40.48 -17.07
C ALA A 28 -4.47 41.34 -16.73
N THR A 29 -4.82 41.36 -15.42
CA THR A 29 -5.05 42.61 -14.67
C THR A 29 -4.78 42.44 -13.17
N ASP A 30 -4.31 43.54 -12.59
CA ASP A 30 -3.72 43.75 -11.27
C ASP A 30 -4.64 43.53 -10.05
N SER A 31 -4.00 43.26 -8.91
CA SER A 31 -4.43 43.77 -7.60
C SER A 31 -3.26 43.79 -6.61
N PRO A 32 -2.82 44.97 -6.12
CA PRO A 32 -2.00 45.07 -4.93
C PRO A 32 -2.89 45.35 -3.70
N GLY A 33 -2.67 44.59 -2.63
CA GLY A 33 -3.37 44.76 -1.37
C GLY A 33 -2.49 44.35 -0.20
N SER A 34 -1.57 45.23 0.17
CA SER A 34 -0.88 45.19 1.47
C SER A 34 -1.89 45.32 2.62
N SER A 35 -1.69 44.58 3.72
CA SER A 35 -1.33 45.15 5.05
C SER A 35 -1.65 44.21 6.22
N SER A 36 -0.60 43.95 7.01
CA SER A 36 -0.52 43.96 8.48
C SER A 36 -1.49 43.16 9.36
N GLY A 37 -0.88 42.42 10.29
CA GLY A 37 -1.20 42.57 11.72
C GLY A 37 -1.73 41.30 12.39
N GLY A 38 -0.88 40.64 13.18
CA GLY A 38 -1.28 39.54 14.05
C GLY A 38 -0.12 39.08 14.92
N ALA A 39 0.18 39.86 15.96
CA ALA A 39 1.10 39.48 17.01
C ALA A 39 0.54 38.26 17.79
N SER A 40 1.36 37.24 18.02
CA SER A 40 1.08 36.17 18.97
C SER A 40 2.22 36.10 19.97
N SER A 41 1.98 36.66 21.15
CA SER A 41 2.86 36.59 22.31
C SER A 41 2.58 35.31 23.11
N GLY A 42 3.64 34.56 23.40
CA GLY A 42 3.93 34.02 24.73
C GLY A 42 3.00 32.95 25.29
N GLY A 43 3.35 31.68 25.07
CA GLY A 43 3.01 30.58 25.96
C GLY A 43 4.30 29.92 26.46
N ALA A 44 4.78 30.34 27.62
CA ALA A 44 5.88 29.68 28.31
C ALA A 44 5.33 28.49 29.09
N SER A 45 5.76 27.27 28.76
CA SER A 45 5.53 26.07 29.57
C SER A 45 6.79 25.78 30.37
N SER A 46 6.79 26.16 31.65
CA SER A 46 7.75 25.71 32.66
C SER A 46 7.11 24.59 33.49
N GLY A 47 7.85 23.49 33.69
CA GLY A 47 7.37 22.40 34.53
C GLY A 47 8.18 21.12 34.47
N GLY A 48 9.51 21.19 34.35
CA GLY A 48 10.37 20.05 34.61
C GLY A 48 10.64 19.93 36.11
N THR A 49 10.15 18.86 36.75
CA THR A 49 10.76 18.31 37.98
C THR A 49 10.59 16.79 37.97
N SER A 50 11.69 16.06 37.81
CA SER A 50 11.79 14.64 38.10
C SER A 50 13.03 14.45 38.97
N SER A 51 12.83 14.46 40.28
CA SER A 51 13.88 14.20 41.26
C SER A 51 13.87 12.72 41.66
N GLY A 52 14.97 12.05 41.32
CA GLY A 52 15.77 11.22 42.25
C GLY A 52 15.13 10.02 42.92
N GLY A 53 15.67 8.83 42.61
CA GLY A 53 15.56 7.65 43.46
C GLY A 53 16.40 6.49 42.95
N THR A 54 17.70 6.48 43.26
CA THR A 54 18.57 5.30 43.10
C THR A 54 18.66 4.49 44.40
N SER A 55 18.30 3.21 44.27
CA SER A 55 18.99 1.99 44.76
C SER A 55 19.34 1.83 46.26
N SER A 56 18.80 0.78 46.89
CA SER A 56 19.60 -0.32 47.48
C SER A 56 18.76 -1.43 48.13
N GLY A 57 19.06 -2.68 47.75
CA GLY A 57 19.31 -3.78 48.69
C GLY A 57 18.13 -4.58 49.26
N ALA A 58 17.87 -5.76 48.68
CA ALA A 58 17.50 -6.95 49.46
C ALA A 58 17.82 -8.22 48.66
N THR A 59 18.92 -8.89 49.04
CA THR A 59 19.11 -10.32 48.80
C THR A 59 18.42 -11.09 49.92
N SER A 60 17.49 -11.99 49.58
CA SER A 60 17.16 -13.14 50.41
C SER A 60 16.60 -14.27 49.57
N SER A 61 17.28 -15.40 49.72
CA SER A 61 17.06 -16.75 49.19
C SER A 61 15.81 -17.44 49.73
N GLY A 62 15.26 -18.36 48.92
CA GLY A 62 14.57 -19.56 49.39
C GLY A 62 13.04 -19.51 49.35
N GLY A 63 12.46 -20.23 48.39
CA GLY A 63 11.02 -20.48 48.35
C GLY A 63 10.61 -21.24 47.09
N THR A 64 10.69 -22.57 47.11
CA THR A 64 9.96 -23.43 46.17
C THR A 64 8.48 -23.38 46.49
N SER A 65 7.68 -22.91 45.54
CA SER A 65 6.22 -23.08 45.53
C SER A 65 5.78 -23.45 44.11
N SER A 66 5.42 -24.72 43.95
CA SER A 66 4.64 -25.26 42.84
C SER A 66 3.19 -24.77 42.90
N GLY A 67 2.61 -24.39 41.77
CA GLY A 67 1.16 -24.27 41.56
C GLY A 67 0.64 -22.84 41.60
N GLY A 68 0.27 -22.33 40.41
CA GLY A 68 -0.42 -21.05 40.27
C GLY A 68 -0.48 -20.61 38.82
N THR A 69 -1.44 -21.12 38.06
CA THR A 69 -1.92 -20.46 36.84
C THR A 69 -2.44 -19.08 37.21
N SER A 70 -1.67 -18.04 36.91
CA SER A 70 -2.11 -16.65 36.97
C SER A 70 -2.52 -16.21 35.57
N SER A 71 -3.79 -16.44 35.27
CA SER A 71 -4.54 -15.64 34.29
C SER A 71 -4.64 -14.22 34.83
N GLY A 72 -3.63 -13.40 34.51
CA GLY A 72 -3.63 -11.96 34.78
C GLY A 72 -4.28 -11.23 33.62
N GLY A 73 -5.51 -10.78 33.86
CA GLY A 73 -6.17 -9.60 33.26
C GLY A 73 -5.91 -9.31 31.79
N ALA A 74 -6.86 -9.70 30.94
CA ALA A 74 -7.17 -8.88 29.77
C ALA A 74 -7.67 -7.52 30.29
N ASP A 75 -6.81 -6.51 30.26
CA ASP A 75 -7.25 -5.12 30.27
C ASP A 75 -7.84 -4.81 28.89
N ALA A 76 -9.11 -5.17 28.74
CA ALA A 76 -9.98 -4.53 27.78
C ALA A 76 -10.29 -3.13 28.32
N GLY A 77 -9.59 -2.13 27.80
CA GLY A 77 -9.94 -0.72 28.02
C GLY A 77 -8.72 0.18 28.06
N GLN A 78 -8.38 0.78 26.92
CA GLN A 78 -8.61 2.21 26.70
C GLN A 78 -8.27 2.52 25.25
N ASP A 79 -9.27 3.00 24.51
CA ASP A 79 -9.09 4.06 23.53
C ASP A 79 -8.43 5.23 24.28
N GLY A 80 -7.11 5.16 24.38
CA GLY A 80 -6.23 6.14 25.01
C GLY A 80 -5.65 7.03 23.92
N ASP A 81 -5.90 8.32 24.07
CA ASP A 81 -5.53 9.39 23.17
C ASP A 81 -4.07 9.81 23.44
N ASP A 82 -3.13 8.88 23.29
CA ASP A 82 -1.70 9.08 23.58
C ASP A 82 -0.81 8.88 22.36
N GLY A 83 -1.18 9.44 21.20
CA GLY A 83 -0.28 9.89 20.13
C GLY A 83 0.72 8.90 19.50
N LEU A 84 0.80 7.66 19.97
CA LEU A 84 1.67 6.56 19.57
C LEU A 84 0.97 5.19 19.73
N GLY A 85 -0.31 5.15 20.08
CA GLY A 85 -1.20 3.97 19.99
C GLY A 85 -1.59 3.58 18.55
N LEU A 86 -0.98 4.20 17.53
CA LEU A 86 -1.37 4.15 16.11
C LEU A 86 -0.67 3.05 15.28
N CYS A 87 0.16 2.18 15.88
CA CYS A 87 0.70 1.01 15.19
C CYS A 87 0.76 -0.21 16.08
N SER A 88 -0.38 -0.89 16.20
CA SER A 88 -0.37 -2.23 16.78
C SER A 88 0.28 -3.24 15.81
N GLY A 89 1.31 -3.92 16.30
CA GLY A 89 2.04 -4.97 15.58
C GLY A 89 1.69 -6.37 16.07
N ALA A 90 2.54 -7.35 15.74
CA ALA A 90 2.33 -8.77 16.05
C ALA A 90 2.17 -9.08 17.54
N ALA A 91 2.80 -8.29 18.41
CA ALA A 91 2.70 -8.45 19.86
C ALA A 91 1.27 -8.21 20.40
N LEU A 92 0.46 -7.41 19.70
CA LEU A 92 -0.89 -7.03 20.13
C LEU A 92 -1.99 -7.85 19.44
N GLU A 93 -1.65 -8.58 18.37
CA GLU A 93 -2.59 -9.44 17.63
C GLU A 93 -2.03 -10.87 17.41
N PRO A 94 -1.77 -11.65 18.48
CA PRO A 94 -1.05 -12.92 18.37
C PRO A 94 -1.79 -13.98 17.53
N ALA A 95 -3.12 -13.98 17.52
CA ALA A 95 -3.91 -14.91 16.71
C ALA A 95 -3.81 -14.58 15.19
N ALA A 96 -3.85 -13.30 14.85
CA ALA A 96 -3.66 -12.85 13.47
C ALA A 96 -2.20 -13.13 13.04
N ALA A 97 -1.23 -12.83 13.91
CA ALA A 97 0.18 -13.14 13.67
C ALA A 97 0.40 -14.62 13.38
N ALA A 98 -0.14 -15.53 14.21
CA ALA A 98 -0.04 -16.97 13.99
C ALA A 98 -0.68 -17.43 12.68
N THR A 99 -1.79 -16.80 12.28
CA THR A 99 -2.45 -17.11 11.00
C THR A 99 -1.57 -16.68 9.84
N ILE A 100 -1.11 -15.42 9.81
CA ILE A 100 -0.21 -14.90 8.77
C ILE A 100 1.04 -15.75 8.68
N ASP A 101 1.66 -16.04 9.82
CA ASP A 101 2.88 -16.85 9.92
C ASP A 101 2.72 -18.21 9.24
N GLY A 102 1.58 -18.89 9.44
CA GLY A 102 1.29 -20.18 8.81
C GLY A 102 1.25 -20.16 7.28
N TYR A 103 0.99 -19.00 6.65
CA TYR A 103 0.97 -18.85 5.19
C TYR A 103 2.29 -18.33 4.60
N ILE A 104 3.23 -17.87 5.42
CA ILE A 104 4.56 -17.46 4.90
C ILE A 104 5.29 -18.67 4.29
N ASP A 105 5.05 -19.87 4.81
CA ASP A 105 5.63 -21.11 4.28
C ASP A 105 5.09 -21.51 2.90
N THR A 106 3.99 -20.90 2.44
CA THR A 106 3.40 -21.18 1.12
C THR A 106 3.86 -20.21 0.03
N LEU A 107 4.76 -19.26 0.33
CA LEU A 107 5.30 -18.33 -0.67
C LEU A 107 6.04 -19.07 -1.80
N PRO A 108 5.88 -18.65 -3.07
CA PRO A 108 6.26 -19.46 -4.23
C PRO A 108 7.76 -19.48 -4.58
N TYR A 109 8.55 -18.47 -4.20
CA TYR A 109 9.96 -18.38 -4.58
C TYR A 109 10.89 -18.51 -3.37
N ASP A 110 11.13 -17.41 -2.66
CA ASP A 110 11.92 -17.40 -1.44
C ASP A 110 10.97 -17.24 -0.25
N LYS A 111 11.30 -17.94 0.84
CA LYS A 111 10.50 -17.94 2.08
C LYS A 111 11.31 -17.25 3.17
N PRO A 112 10.85 -16.13 3.75
CA PRO A 112 11.50 -15.52 4.88
C PRO A 112 11.60 -16.52 6.05
N THR A 113 12.73 -16.53 6.75
CA THR A 113 12.95 -17.36 7.94
C THR A 113 13.46 -16.50 9.11
N GLY A 114 13.29 -16.98 10.34
CA GLY A 114 13.81 -16.32 11.54
C GLY A 114 13.32 -14.87 11.66
N ALA A 115 14.24 -13.93 11.91
CA ALA A 115 13.92 -12.51 12.07
C ALA A 115 13.22 -11.90 10.86
N ALA A 116 13.57 -12.32 9.63
CA ALA A 116 12.93 -11.82 8.42
C ALA A 116 11.46 -12.24 8.33
N ARG A 117 11.10 -13.42 8.86
CA ARG A 117 9.72 -13.90 8.93
C ARG A 117 8.91 -13.10 9.94
N ALA A 118 9.47 -12.89 11.13
CA ALA A 118 8.85 -12.03 12.14
C ALA A 118 8.62 -10.60 11.61
N GLU A 119 9.55 -10.06 10.84
CA GLU A 119 9.41 -8.74 10.20
C GLU A 119 8.26 -8.70 9.18
N VAL A 120 8.07 -9.74 8.35
CA VAL A 120 6.92 -9.79 7.42
C VAL A 120 5.60 -9.79 8.19
N VAL A 121 5.48 -10.65 9.21
CA VAL A 121 4.25 -10.76 10.01
C VAL A 121 3.92 -9.44 10.70
N ASP A 122 4.91 -8.81 11.32
CA ASP A 122 4.75 -7.53 12.01
C ASP A 122 4.41 -6.40 11.02
N ALA A 123 5.07 -6.35 9.86
CA ALA A 123 4.81 -5.37 8.81
C ALA A 123 3.38 -5.48 8.26
N VAL A 124 2.86 -6.70 8.04
CA VAL A 124 1.46 -6.90 7.60
C VAL A 124 0.49 -6.33 8.62
N LEU A 125 0.67 -6.64 9.90
CA LEU A 125 -0.25 -6.21 10.95
C LEU A 125 -0.22 -4.68 11.14
N ARG A 126 0.97 -4.09 11.23
CA ARG A 126 1.11 -2.62 11.30
C ARG A 126 0.50 -1.93 10.08
N THR A 127 0.74 -2.48 8.90
CA THR A 127 0.17 -1.97 7.65
C THR A 127 -1.35 -1.99 7.69
N CYS A 128 -1.94 -3.10 8.16
CA CYS A 128 -3.38 -3.20 8.29
C CYS A 128 -3.96 -2.29 9.36
N HIS A 129 -3.21 -1.99 10.42
CA HIS A 129 -3.63 -1.01 11.39
C HIS A 129 -3.77 0.39 10.78
N VAL A 130 -2.82 0.82 9.94
CA VAL A 130 -2.78 2.21 9.44
C VAL A 130 -3.49 2.42 8.10
N PHE A 131 -3.58 1.40 7.26
CA PHE A 131 -4.11 1.49 5.90
C PHE A 131 -5.34 0.62 5.62
N SER A 132 -5.77 -0.26 6.53
CA SER A 132 -7.04 -0.98 6.31
C SER A 132 -8.19 0.03 6.19
N PRO A 133 -9.10 -0.12 5.22
CA PRO A 133 -10.32 0.68 5.16
C PRO A 133 -11.04 0.71 6.53
N ASP A 134 -11.45 1.91 6.95
CA ASP A 134 -12.17 2.08 8.21
C ASP A 134 -13.53 1.34 8.16
N PRO A 135 -13.76 0.32 9.02
CA PRO A 135 -15.03 -0.41 9.09
C PRO A 135 -16.23 0.48 9.40
N ALA A 136 -16.04 1.57 10.15
CA ALA A 136 -17.14 2.50 10.48
C ALA A 136 -17.65 3.24 9.25
N GLN A 137 -16.79 3.44 8.25
CA GLN A 137 -17.12 4.10 6.98
C GLN A 137 -17.37 3.11 5.84
N SER A 138 -16.99 1.85 6.00
CA SER A 138 -17.13 0.79 4.98
C SER A 138 -17.85 -0.44 5.55
N PRO A 139 -19.19 -0.40 5.70
CA PRO A 139 -19.96 -1.51 6.28
C PRO A 139 -19.73 -2.83 5.53
N GLY A 140 -19.47 -3.89 6.30
CA GLY A 140 -19.13 -5.21 5.75
C GLY A 140 -17.63 -5.42 5.52
N TRP A 141 -16.78 -4.42 5.78
CA TRP A 141 -15.34 -4.58 5.88
C TRP A 141 -14.93 -4.82 7.34
N GLU A 142 -13.97 -5.71 7.55
CA GLU A 142 -13.38 -6.02 8.86
C GLU A 142 -11.85 -5.92 8.76
N LYS A 143 -11.17 -5.53 9.85
CA LYS A 143 -9.70 -5.42 9.87
C LYS A 143 -9.00 -6.73 9.45
N ARG A 144 -9.56 -7.89 9.81
CA ARG A 144 -9.00 -9.18 9.42
C ARG A 144 -8.94 -9.42 7.91
N PHE A 145 -9.82 -8.77 7.15
CA PHE A 145 -9.80 -8.86 5.69
C PHE A 145 -8.57 -8.18 5.10
N CYS A 146 -7.97 -7.21 5.81
CA CYS A 146 -6.75 -6.59 5.34
C CYS A 146 -5.58 -7.58 5.31
N TRP A 147 -5.29 -8.28 6.41
CA TRP A 147 -4.14 -9.19 6.41
C TRP A 147 -4.37 -10.39 5.48
N ALA A 148 -5.60 -10.90 5.38
CA ALA A 148 -5.93 -11.97 4.45
C ALA A 148 -5.73 -11.54 2.99
N HIS A 149 -6.13 -10.31 2.66
CA HIS A 149 -5.87 -9.74 1.34
C HIS A 149 -4.36 -9.60 1.07
N LEU A 150 -3.61 -8.98 1.98
CA LEU A 150 -2.19 -8.72 1.78
C LEU A 150 -1.42 -10.04 1.63
N VAL A 151 -1.69 -11.04 2.47
CA VAL A 151 -1.06 -12.37 2.35
C VAL A 151 -1.45 -13.04 1.02
N GLY A 152 -2.71 -12.96 0.61
CA GLY A 152 -3.16 -13.49 -0.68
C GLY A 152 -2.46 -12.81 -1.87
N ALA A 153 -2.27 -11.49 -1.79
CA ALA A 153 -1.52 -10.72 -2.79
C ALA A 153 -0.04 -11.15 -2.83
N MET A 154 0.60 -11.33 -1.67
CA MET A 154 1.97 -11.86 -1.61
C MET A 154 2.07 -13.26 -2.21
N LEU A 155 1.09 -14.13 -1.97
CA LEU A 155 1.10 -15.48 -2.55
C LEU A 155 0.98 -15.47 -4.08
N LYS A 156 0.23 -14.51 -4.64
CA LYS A 156 0.12 -14.32 -6.09
C LYS A 156 1.35 -13.65 -6.70
N GLU A 157 1.88 -12.64 -6.04
CA GLU A 157 2.81 -11.68 -6.65
C GLU A 157 4.26 -11.89 -6.26
N SER A 158 4.49 -12.44 -5.07
CA SER A 158 5.79 -12.38 -4.41
C SER A 158 6.87 -12.81 -5.38
N SER A 159 7.81 -11.90 -5.57
CA SER A 159 9.09 -12.16 -6.19
C SER A 159 10.18 -12.13 -5.14
N TYR A 160 9.85 -12.49 -3.88
CA TYR A 160 10.67 -12.28 -2.67
C TYR A 160 12.07 -12.94 -2.69
N ASN A 161 12.53 -13.41 -3.83
CA ASN A 161 13.93 -13.40 -4.14
C ASN A 161 14.42 -11.97 -4.44
N ALA A 162 15.14 -11.37 -3.50
CA ALA A 162 15.73 -10.03 -3.65
C ALA A 162 16.71 -9.90 -4.83
N ALA A 163 17.13 -11.00 -5.46
CA ALA A 163 17.93 -10.99 -6.68
C ALA A 163 17.08 -11.08 -7.96
N LEU A 164 15.80 -11.46 -7.88
CA LEU A 164 14.88 -11.48 -9.00
C LEU A 164 14.17 -10.13 -9.12
N LEU A 165 14.53 -9.39 -10.16
CA LEU A 165 13.87 -8.14 -10.54
C LEU A 165 12.80 -8.44 -11.59
N GLY A 166 11.55 -8.04 -11.31
CA GLY A 166 10.46 -8.10 -12.27
C GLY A 166 10.70 -7.09 -13.39
N ASN A 167 11.04 -7.58 -14.58
CA ASN A 167 11.29 -6.77 -15.75
C ASN A 167 10.24 -7.06 -16.84
N ASP A 168 9.30 -6.15 -17.00
CA ASP A 168 8.27 -6.18 -18.04
C ASP A 168 8.52 -5.13 -19.15
N ALA A 169 7.62 -5.04 -20.13
CA ALA A 169 7.71 -4.04 -21.19
C ALA A 169 7.69 -2.59 -20.66
N TYR A 170 7.01 -2.34 -19.53
CA TYR A 170 6.93 -1.02 -18.92
C TYR A 170 8.24 -0.62 -18.24
N SER A 171 8.90 -1.56 -17.56
CA SER A 171 10.19 -1.37 -16.86
C SER A 171 11.33 -0.96 -17.81
N LYS A 172 11.19 -1.26 -19.10
CA LYS A 172 12.16 -0.99 -20.17
C LYS A 172 11.60 -0.07 -21.27
N ARG A 173 10.54 0.70 -20.97
CA ARG A 173 9.92 1.65 -21.91
C ARG A 173 10.91 2.74 -22.35
N THR A 174 10.61 3.38 -23.47
CA THR A 174 11.34 4.59 -23.89
C THR A 174 10.70 5.81 -23.24
N LEU A 175 11.48 6.59 -22.52
CA LEU A 175 11.08 7.86 -21.91
C LEU A 175 11.11 9.00 -22.94
N PRO A 176 10.44 10.14 -22.67
CA PRO A 176 10.65 11.37 -23.43
C PRO A 176 12.16 11.70 -23.52
N GLY A 177 12.65 11.99 -24.73
CA GLY A 177 14.08 12.22 -24.98
C GLY A 177 14.89 10.96 -25.32
N GLY A 178 14.25 9.79 -25.45
CA GLY A 178 14.87 8.58 -26.01
C GLY A 178 15.64 7.71 -25.02
N GLN A 179 15.75 8.12 -23.75
CA GLN A 179 16.35 7.30 -22.70
C GLN A 179 15.48 6.06 -22.41
N LYS A 180 16.12 4.94 -22.09
CA LYS A 180 15.41 3.72 -21.65
C LYS A 180 15.19 3.77 -20.14
N ALA A 181 13.97 3.47 -19.72
CA ALA A 181 13.64 3.25 -18.32
C ALA A 181 14.40 2.04 -17.77
N ASN A 182 14.65 2.06 -16.46
CA ASN A 182 15.18 0.95 -15.68
C ASN A 182 14.43 0.89 -14.34
N ASP A 183 13.16 0.50 -14.42
CA ASP A 183 12.20 0.61 -13.32
C ASP A 183 11.49 -0.73 -13.05
N PRO A 184 12.23 -1.71 -12.48
CA PRO A 184 11.70 -3.04 -12.21
C PRO A 184 10.72 -3.03 -11.04
N THR A 185 9.89 -4.07 -10.97
CA THR A 185 9.14 -4.41 -9.75
C THR A 185 9.96 -5.34 -8.86
N VAL A 186 9.83 -5.20 -7.54
CA VAL A 186 10.64 -5.94 -6.56
C VAL A 186 9.81 -6.21 -5.31
N GLY A 187 10.01 -7.37 -4.68
CA GLY A 187 9.57 -7.65 -3.31
C GLY A 187 8.39 -8.60 -3.20
N LEU A 188 7.70 -8.53 -2.06
CA LEU A 188 6.54 -9.37 -1.72
C LEU A 188 5.30 -8.97 -2.52
N LEU A 189 5.14 -7.68 -2.75
CA LEU A 189 4.13 -7.05 -3.61
C LEU A 189 4.90 -6.37 -4.74
N GLN A 190 4.48 -6.58 -5.98
CA GLN A 190 5.20 -6.11 -7.17
C GLN A 190 5.00 -4.61 -7.39
N ILE A 191 5.46 -3.79 -6.45
CA ILE A 191 5.40 -2.34 -6.51
C ILE A 191 6.48 -1.78 -7.43
N ARG A 192 6.22 -0.60 -7.99
CA ARG A 192 7.09 0.09 -8.93
C ARG A 192 7.59 1.40 -8.38
N PHE A 193 8.86 1.71 -8.61
CA PHE A 193 9.48 2.91 -8.04
C PHE A 193 8.96 4.17 -8.71
N SER A 194 8.90 4.20 -10.05
CA SER A 194 8.46 5.41 -10.78
C SER A 194 6.98 5.76 -10.59
N ALA A 195 6.18 4.82 -10.06
CA ALA A 195 4.76 5.00 -9.82
C ALA A 195 4.46 5.00 -8.33
N THR A 196 4.35 3.84 -7.69
CA THR A 196 3.91 3.71 -6.30
C THR A 196 4.81 4.46 -5.32
N VAL A 197 6.14 4.33 -5.43
CA VAL A 197 7.06 5.04 -4.52
C VAL A 197 6.99 6.54 -4.74
N ARG A 198 7.00 6.99 -6.01
CA ARG A 198 6.84 8.40 -6.36
C ARG A 198 5.55 8.96 -5.78
N ASP A 199 4.41 8.35 -6.10
CA ASP A 199 3.09 8.85 -5.71
C ASP A 199 2.95 8.90 -4.19
N TYR A 200 3.43 7.86 -3.49
CA TYR A 200 3.45 7.88 -2.02
C TYR A 200 4.38 8.98 -1.49
N SER A 201 5.57 9.15 -2.06
CA SER A 201 6.52 10.18 -1.60
C SER A 201 5.98 11.61 -1.74
N VAL A 202 5.05 11.82 -2.68
CA VAL A 202 4.44 13.13 -2.96
C VAL A 202 3.16 13.34 -2.17
N LEU A 203 2.34 12.29 -2.03
CA LEU A 203 0.95 12.42 -1.57
C LEU A 203 0.66 11.64 -0.29
N GLY A 204 1.44 10.60 0.01
CA GLY A 204 1.19 9.69 1.12
C GLY A 204 1.54 10.30 2.48
N PRO A 205 0.92 9.82 3.57
CA PRO A 205 1.16 10.30 4.94
C PRO A 205 2.45 9.69 5.53
N PRO A 206 3.57 10.43 5.61
CA PRO A 206 4.89 9.86 5.93
C PRO A 206 4.98 9.26 7.34
N ASP A 207 4.20 9.78 8.27
CA ASP A 207 4.06 9.28 9.65
C ASP A 207 3.56 7.84 9.67
N LYS A 208 2.57 7.49 8.83
CA LYS A 208 2.04 6.11 8.76
C LYS A 208 3.07 5.12 8.22
N MET A 209 3.88 5.53 7.26
CA MET A 209 4.95 4.68 6.73
C MET A 209 6.05 4.44 7.76
N ALA A 210 6.44 5.50 8.48
CA ALA A 210 7.39 5.40 9.59
C ALA A 210 6.87 4.46 10.68
N CYS A 211 5.58 4.51 10.97
CA CYS A 211 4.88 3.68 11.93
C CYS A 211 4.94 2.17 11.59
N ILE A 212 4.88 1.82 10.28
CA ILE A 212 5.09 0.46 9.76
C ILE A 212 6.56 0.01 9.84
N GLY A 213 7.49 0.93 10.10
CA GLY A 213 8.94 0.68 10.08
C GLY A 213 9.60 0.95 8.74
N CYS A 214 8.96 1.74 7.88
CA CYS A 214 9.52 2.16 6.61
C CYS A 214 9.92 3.64 6.62
N THR A 215 11.19 3.92 6.39
CA THR A 215 11.72 5.29 6.32
C THR A 215 12.08 5.65 4.89
N PHE A 216 11.48 6.72 4.38
CA PHE A 216 11.75 7.24 3.05
C PHE A 216 13.07 8.03 3.04
N PRO A 217 13.91 7.90 1.99
CA PRO A 217 15.12 8.71 1.84
C PRO A 217 14.79 10.20 1.76
N ALA A 218 15.52 11.03 2.50
CA ALA A 218 15.35 12.48 2.49
C ALA A 218 15.58 13.10 1.09
N SER A 219 16.36 12.43 0.24
CA SER A 219 16.61 12.84 -1.14
C SER A 219 15.34 12.87 -2.00
N PHE A 220 14.27 12.16 -1.64
CA PHE A 220 13.04 12.20 -2.44
C PHE A 220 12.38 13.58 -2.44
N ALA A 221 12.60 14.38 -1.39
CA ALA A 221 12.06 15.71 -1.28
C ALA A 221 12.50 16.64 -2.43
N SER A 222 13.71 16.47 -2.97
CA SER A 222 14.18 17.26 -4.12
C SER A 222 13.54 16.87 -5.44
N HIS A 223 12.87 15.71 -5.51
CA HIS A 223 12.28 15.15 -6.72
C HIS A 223 10.75 15.16 -6.72
N LYS A 224 10.11 15.76 -5.70
CA LYS A 224 8.64 15.72 -5.52
C LYS A 224 7.83 16.33 -6.66
N ASN A 225 8.41 17.31 -7.36
CA ASN A 225 7.77 18.00 -8.48
C ASN A 225 8.08 17.36 -9.84
N GLU A 226 8.90 16.31 -9.86
CA GLU A 226 9.24 15.61 -11.09
C GLU A 226 8.13 14.64 -11.49
N SER A 227 7.93 14.49 -12.80
CA SER A 227 7.01 13.49 -13.33
C SER A 227 7.54 12.08 -13.07
N SER A 228 6.64 11.10 -13.08
CA SER A 228 7.00 9.68 -13.01
C SER A 228 7.97 9.24 -14.11
N ASP A 229 7.92 9.87 -15.29
CA ASP A 229 8.81 9.60 -16.43
C ASP A 229 10.18 10.31 -16.35
N SER A 230 10.48 11.06 -15.28
CA SER A 230 11.79 11.69 -15.09
C SER A 230 12.93 10.66 -14.99
N SER A 231 14.14 11.08 -15.36
CA SER A 231 15.33 10.24 -15.24
C SER A 231 15.57 9.77 -13.79
N PHE A 232 15.21 10.58 -12.78
CA PHE A 232 15.27 10.14 -11.39
C PHE A 232 14.30 9.00 -11.12
N TRP A 233 12.99 9.23 -11.27
CA TRP A 233 11.97 8.25 -10.88
C TRP A 233 12.00 6.98 -11.74
N SER A 234 12.37 7.08 -13.02
CA SER A 234 12.32 5.95 -13.95
C SER A 234 13.68 5.28 -14.23
N VAL A 235 14.82 5.82 -13.78
CA VAL A 235 16.14 5.26 -14.12
C VAL A 235 17.09 5.21 -12.93
N THR A 236 17.46 6.36 -12.35
CA THR A 236 18.51 6.38 -11.32
C THR A 236 17.96 6.03 -9.93
N GLY A 237 16.77 6.53 -9.59
CA GLY A 237 16.08 6.30 -8.33
C GLY A 237 15.88 4.82 -7.99
N PRO A 238 15.32 3.99 -8.90
CA PRO A 238 15.16 2.55 -8.68
C PRO A 238 16.48 1.86 -8.32
N THR A 239 17.58 2.24 -8.98
CA THR A 239 18.91 1.65 -8.77
C THR A 239 19.52 2.11 -7.44
N GLN A 240 19.44 3.41 -7.14
CA GLN A 240 20.04 4.02 -5.94
C GLN A 240 19.30 3.63 -4.66
N ASN A 241 17.99 3.36 -4.74
CA ASN A 241 17.12 3.15 -3.58
C ASN A 241 16.53 1.73 -3.55
N MET A 242 17.22 0.78 -4.17
CA MET A 242 16.80 -0.62 -4.21
C MET A 242 16.60 -1.24 -2.81
N ALA A 243 17.35 -0.77 -1.81
CA ALA A 243 17.18 -1.20 -0.42
C ALA A 243 15.79 -0.85 0.15
N LEU A 244 15.22 0.29 -0.23
CA LEU A 244 13.86 0.68 0.14
C LEU A 244 12.84 -0.31 -0.45
N MET A 245 12.98 -0.61 -1.74
CA MET A 245 12.08 -1.53 -2.47
C MET A 245 12.14 -2.97 -1.92
N LYS A 246 13.30 -3.36 -1.39
CA LYS A 246 13.55 -4.67 -0.76
C LYS A 246 13.16 -4.72 0.72
N SER A 247 12.94 -3.57 1.36
CA SER A 247 12.44 -3.54 2.74
C SER A 247 11.03 -4.11 2.78
N ARG A 248 10.79 -5.08 3.68
CA ARG A 248 9.50 -5.75 3.82
C ARG A 248 8.44 -4.75 4.26
N ALA A 249 8.75 -3.96 5.29
CA ALA A 249 7.89 -2.90 5.79
C ALA A 249 7.49 -1.92 4.68
N CYS A 250 8.46 -1.41 3.92
CA CYS A 250 8.17 -0.47 2.83
C CYS A 250 7.36 -1.10 1.72
N ASN A 251 7.74 -2.30 1.28
CA ASN A 251 7.09 -2.99 0.18
C ASN A 251 5.61 -3.31 0.50
N ILE A 252 5.36 -3.85 1.69
CA ILE A 252 4.01 -4.20 2.17
C ILE A 252 3.17 -2.94 2.36
N GLY A 253 3.72 -1.92 3.04
CA GLY A 253 3.03 -0.65 3.28
C GLY A 253 2.65 0.09 2.01
N LEU A 254 3.57 0.15 1.03
CA LEU A 254 3.34 0.82 -0.26
C LEU A 254 2.31 0.08 -1.12
N GLY A 255 2.37 -1.25 -1.16
CA GLY A 255 1.37 -2.04 -1.85
C GLY A 255 -0.02 -1.84 -1.24
N ALA A 256 -0.14 -1.94 0.09
CA ALA A 256 -1.40 -1.70 0.80
C ALA A 256 -1.97 -0.30 0.56
N TRP A 257 -1.13 0.74 0.68
CA TRP A 257 -1.55 2.10 0.36
C TRP A 257 -2.12 2.19 -1.05
N TYR A 258 -1.43 1.61 -2.04
CA TYR A 258 -1.87 1.68 -3.43
C TYR A 258 -3.18 0.93 -3.67
N TYR A 259 -3.31 -0.30 -3.14
CA TYR A 259 -4.55 -1.08 -3.25
C TYR A 259 -5.73 -0.31 -2.66
N TYR A 260 -5.59 0.19 -1.42
CA TYR A 260 -6.71 0.77 -0.71
C TYR A 260 -7.02 2.21 -1.11
N ALA A 261 -6.01 3.04 -1.45
CA ALA A 261 -6.24 4.35 -2.03
C ALA A 261 -6.98 4.23 -3.37
N SER A 262 -6.63 3.24 -4.20
CA SER A 262 -7.34 2.97 -5.45
C SER A 262 -8.75 2.41 -5.21
N ALA A 263 -8.88 1.46 -4.28
CA ALA A 263 -10.16 0.84 -3.95
C ALA A 263 -11.18 1.82 -3.35
N THR A 264 -10.72 2.94 -2.78
CA THR A 264 -11.56 3.97 -2.17
C THR A 264 -11.80 5.17 -3.10
N SER A 265 -11.12 5.26 -4.25
CA SER A 265 -11.14 6.45 -5.12
C SER A 265 -11.63 6.20 -6.56
N ASN A 266 -11.52 4.98 -7.07
CA ASN A 266 -11.60 4.73 -8.51
C ASN A 266 -12.88 4.01 -8.97
N GLY A 267 -13.96 4.13 -8.21
CA GLY A 267 -15.22 3.43 -8.48
C GLY A 267 -16.07 3.97 -9.62
N LYS A 268 -15.67 5.06 -10.29
CA LYS A 268 -16.44 5.63 -11.42
C LYS A 268 -16.31 4.74 -12.66
N PRO A 269 -17.41 4.45 -13.36
CA PRO A 269 -17.31 3.81 -14.67
C PRO A 269 -16.65 4.78 -15.67
N ASN A 270 -15.71 4.28 -16.47
CA ASN A 270 -15.06 5.00 -17.57
C ASN A 270 -14.25 6.26 -17.19
N GLN A 271 -14.10 6.58 -15.91
CA GLN A 271 -13.27 7.69 -15.43
C GLN A 271 -12.24 7.16 -14.45
N THR A 272 -10.98 7.57 -14.67
CA THR A 272 -9.87 7.26 -13.78
C THR A 272 -9.73 8.36 -12.75
N THR A 273 -9.59 7.99 -11.48
CA THR A 273 -9.17 8.88 -10.41
C THR A 273 -7.70 8.59 -10.08
N TYR A 274 -6.81 9.53 -10.40
CA TYR A 274 -5.40 9.46 -10.00
C TYR A 274 -5.22 9.86 -8.54
N ALA A 275 -4.11 9.45 -7.91
CA ALA A 275 -3.85 9.74 -6.50
C ALA A 275 -3.93 11.24 -6.16
N GLU A 276 -3.42 12.12 -7.03
CA GLU A 276 -3.48 13.58 -6.85
C GLU A 276 -4.94 14.08 -6.83
N GLN A 277 -5.78 13.55 -7.71
CA GLN A 277 -7.21 13.88 -7.77
C GLN A 277 -7.96 13.32 -6.56
N TYR A 278 -7.58 12.14 -6.08
CA TYR A 278 -8.15 11.55 -4.88
C TYR A 278 -7.84 12.40 -3.65
N CYS A 279 -6.58 12.82 -3.49
CA CYS A 279 -6.16 13.70 -2.39
C CYS A 279 -6.77 15.10 -2.48
N ALA A 280 -7.15 15.56 -3.68
CA ALA A 280 -7.96 16.76 -3.87
C ALA A 280 -9.47 16.55 -3.62
N GLY A 281 -9.90 15.38 -3.12
CA GLY A 281 -11.29 15.07 -2.78
C GLY A 281 -12.13 14.46 -3.91
N GLY A 282 -11.53 14.14 -5.06
CA GLY A 282 -12.22 13.63 -6.26
C GLY A 282 -12.58 12.14 -6.26
N GLY A 283 -12.39 11.45 -5.13
CA GLY A 283 -12.61 9.99 -5.01
C GLY A 283 -14.05 9.54 -5.19
N THR A 284 -14.24 8.34 -5.72
CA THR A 284 -15.51 7.63 -5.74
C THR A 284 -15.32 6.22 -5.21
N ALA A 285 -16.16 5.82 -4.26
CA ALA A 285 -16.11 4.52 -3.61
C ALA A 285 -15.94 3.39 -4.63
N GLY A 286 -14.87 2.62 -4.53
CA GLY A 286 -14.66 1.39 -5.29
C GLY A 286 -14.95 0.17 -4.45
N ASN A 287 -14.24 -0.92 -4.74
CA ASN A 287 -14.10 -2.07 -3.85
C ASN A 287 -12.68 -2.66 -3.97
N LEU A 288 -12.38 -3.74 -3.25
CA LEU A 288 -11.05 -4.34 -3.30
C LEU A 288 -10.65 -4.77 -4.71
N ILE A 289 -11.61 -5.21 -5.54
CA ILE A 289 -11.35 -5.60 -6.94
C ILE A 289 -10.89 -4.39 -7.77
N THR A 290 -11.50 -3.22 -7.57
CA THR A 290 -11.04 -1.94 -8.15
C THR A 290 -9.58 -1.69 -7.77
N GLY A 291 -9.21 -1.84 -6.48
CA GLY A 291 -7.84 -1.65 -6.00
C GLY A 291 -6.83 -2.62 -6.60
N LEU A 292 -7.16 -3.91 -6.63
CA LEU A 292 -6.34 -4.96 -7.23
C LEU A 292 -6.10 -4.72 -8.72
N ARG A 293 -7.15 -4.37 -9.48
CA ARG A 293 -7.02 -4.06 -10.91
C ARG A 293 -6.20 -2.79 -11.16
N SER A 294 -6.35 -1.77 -10.29
CA SER A 294 -5.47 -0.61 -10.32
C SER A 294 -4.02 -0.99 -10.10
N HIS A 295 -3.73 -1.87 -9.15
CA HIS A 295 -2.35 -2.30 -8.88
C HIS A 295 -1.74 -3.03 -10.09
N LEU A 296 -2.50 -3.96 -10.68
CA LEU A 296 -2.04 -4.75 -11.81
C LEU A 296 -1.78 -3.92 -13.08
N LYS A 297 -2.60 -2.90 -13.34
CA LYS A 297 -2.66 -2.21 -14.65
C LYS A 297 -2.54 -0.69 -14.57
N GLY A 298 -2.17 -0.16 -13.41
CA GLY A 298 -2.25 1.26 -13.11
C GLY A 298 -3.70 1.74 -12.91
N PRO A 299 -3.90 3.04 -12.59
CA PRO A 299 -5.20 3.59 -12.23
C PRO A 299 -6.29 3.33 -13.30
N ASP A 300 -5.88 3.26 -14.56
CA ASP A 300 -6.76 3.00 -15.69
C ASP A 300 -7.40 1.60 -15.68
N GLY A 301 -6.76 0.61 -15.07
CA GLY A 301 -7.29 -0.74 -14.95
C GLY A 301 -8.35 -0.90 -13.87
N GLY A 302 -8.34 -0.05 -12.84
CA GLY A 302 -9.26 -0.12 -11.70
C GLY A 302 -10.62 0.53 -11.92
N ARG A 303 -10.89 1.11 -13.09
CA ARG A 303 -12.13 1.88 -13.33
C ARG A 303 -13.39 1.04 -13.10
N GLY A 304 -14.34 1.63 -12.39
CA GLY A 304 -15.65 1.04 -12.11
C GLY A 304 -15.63 -0.02 -11.02
N VAL A 305 -16.83 -0.45 -10.61
CA VAL A 305 -17.00 -1.44 -9.53
C VAL A 305 -17.57 -2.73 -10.07
N ILE A 306 -16.90 -3.82 -9.72
CA ILE A 306 -17.37 -5.19 -9.97
C ILE A 306 -18.12 -5.63 -8.72
N GLY A 307 -19.45 -5.55 -8.75
CA GLY A 307 -20.28 -5.71 -7.56
C GLY A 307 -20.67 -7.14 -7.19
N ASN A 308 -20.36 -8.14 -8.02
CA ASN A 308 -20.72 -9.54 -7.76
C ASN A 308 -19.88 -10.53 -8.57
N MET A 309 -20.06 -11.82 -8.26
CA MET A 309 -19.31 -12.91 -8.90
C MET A 309 -19.61 -13.04 -10.40
N ASN A 310 -20.83 -12.79 -10.86
CA ASN A 310 -21.16 -12.85 -12.29
C ASN A 310 -20.39 -11.78 -13.09
N ALA A 311 -20.29 -10.57 -12.55
CA ALA A 311 -19.50 -9.49 -13.16
C ALA A 311 -18.00 -9.79 -13.10
N LEU A 312 -17.50 -10.42 -12.03
CA LEU A 312 -16.11 -10.88 -11.96
C LEU A 312 -15.84 -11.96 -13.02
N ASN A 313 -16.71 -12.95 -13.16
CA ASN A 313 -16.59 -14.01 -14.16
C ASN A 313 -16.63 -13.49 -15.60
N ALA A 314 -17.33 -12.37 -15.85
CA ALA A 314 -17.31 -11.72 -17.16
C ALA A 314 -15.92 -11.15 -17.54
N LEU A 315 -15.02 -10.95 -16.56
CA LEU A 315 -13.62 -10.61 -16.86
C LEU A 315 -12.88 -11.78 -17.51
N GLN A 316 -13.28 -13.03 -17.30
CA GLN A 316 -12.56 -14.18 -17.87
C GLN A 316 -12.41 -14.08 -19.40
N THR A 317 -13.41 -13.49 -20.07
CA THR A 317 -13.40 -13.30 -21.52
C THR A 317 -12.90 -11.93 -21.95
N SER A 318 -13.21 -10.87 -21.19
CA SER A 318 -12.88 -9.48 -21.56
C SER A 318 -11.51 -9.01 -21.07
N ASP A 319 -11.01 -9.61 -19.98
CA ASP A 319 -9.76 -9.27 -19.32
C ASP A 319 -9.25 -10.45 -18.45
N ALA A 320 -8.83 -11.52 -19.11
CA ALA A 320 -8.42 -12.77 -18.46
C ALA A 320 -7.30 -12.57 -17.42
N THR A 321 -6.36 -11.65 -17.66
CA THR A 321 -5.27 -11.36 -16.72
C THR A 321 -5.78 -10.75 -15.42
N SER A 322 -6.72 -9.78 -15.49
CA SER A 322 -7.36 -9.23 -14.28
C SER A 322 -8.20 -10.29 -13.57
N TYR A 323 -8.90 -11.14 -14.32
CA TYR A 323 -9.69 -12.23 -13.76
C TYR A 323 -8.82 -13.19 -12.95
N GLU A 324 -7.76 -13.73 -13.55
CA GLU A 324 -6.82 -14.66 -12.92
C GLU A 324 -6.21 -14.04 -11.67
N TYR A 325 -5.68 -12.83 -11.79
CA TYR A 325 -5.04 -12.12 -10.69
C TYR A 325 -5.99 -11.90 -9.50
N VAL A 326 -7.21 -11.41 -9.74
CA VAL A 326 -8.19 -11.18 -8.67
C VAL A 326 -8.68 -12.49 -8.06
N THR A 327 -8.96 -13.51 -8.87
CA THR A 327 -9.53 -14.78 -8.39
C THR A 327 -8.52 -15.62 -7.62
N GLU A 328 -7.23 -15.59 -7.97
CA GLU A 328 -6.19 -16.25 -7.18
C GLU A 328 -5.95 -15.58 -5.83
N ILE A 329 -5.94 -14.24 -5.78
CA ILE A 329 -5.85 -13.54 -4.49
C ILE A 329 -7.10 -13.82 -3.64
N LYS A 330 -8.27 -13.83 -4.27
CA LYS A 330 -9.53 -14.18 -3.61
C LYS A 330 -9.54 -15.61 -3.08
N SER A 331 -9.00 -16.60 -3.79
CA SER A 331 -9.02 -17.98 -3.32
C SER A 331 -8.16 -18.15 -2.06
N TRP A 332 -6.99 -17.51 -1.99
CA TRP A 332 -6.18 -17.47 -0.77
C TRP A 332 -6.90 -16.74 0.37
N PHE A 333 -7.54 -15.61 0.07
CA PHE A 333 -8.36 -14.88 1.02
C PHE A 333 -9.45 -15.78 1.62
N ASP A 334 -10.19 -16.51 0.80
CA ASP A 334 -11.29 -17.39 1.23
C ASP A 334 -10.81 -18.49 2.19
N VAL A 335 -9.63 -19.06 1.91
CA VAL A 335 -9.00 -20.07 2.77
C VAL A 335 -8.64 -19.49 4.14
N MET A 336 -8.18 -18.23 4.18
CA MET A 336 -7.77 -17.54 5.41
C MET A 336 -8.94 -17.07 6.27
N THR A 337 -10.01 -16.56 5.66
CA THR A 337 -11.12 -15.94 6.40
C THR A 337 -12.27 -16.89 6.67
N SER A 338 -12.26 -18.07 6.02
CA SER A 338 -13.44 -18.93 5.86
C SER A 338 -14.59 -18.18 5.13
N PRO A 339 -15.67 -18.86 4.71
CA PRO A 339 -16.78 -18.19 4.03
C PRO A 339 -17.43 -17.16 4.96
N THR A 340 -17.26 -15.88 4.65
CA THR A 340 -17.80 -14.78 5.46
C THR A 340 -18.91 -14.03 4.72
N ALA A 341 -20.00 -13.82 5.45
CA ALA A 341 -21.09 -12.88 5.17
C ALA A 341 -21.97 -13.16 3.94
N ALA A 342 -23.15 -12.54 3.93
CA ALA A 342 -24.09 -12.58 2.81
C ALA A 342 -23.52 -11.87 1.55
N THR A 343 -22.56 -10.95 1.73
CA THR A 343 -21.81 -10.31 0.66
C THR A 343 -20.33 -10.52 0.90
N HIS A 344 -19.62 -11.05 -0.10
CA HIS A 344 -18.19 -11.32 0.00
C HIS A 344 -17.39 -10.00 0.15
N PRO A 345 -16.35 -9.94 1.02
CA PRO A 345 -15.58 -8.71 1.27
C PRO A 345 -15.00 -8.02 0.02
N PHE A 346 -14.66 -8.79 -1.02
CA PHE A 346 -14.18 -8.23 -2.30
C PHE A 346 -15.22 -7.36 -3.01
N PHE A 347 -16.51 -7.56 -2.74
CA PHE A 347 -17.61 -6.82 -3.35
C PHE A 347 -18.12 -5.68 -2.45
N VAL A 348 -17.60 -5.56 -1.23
CA VAL A 348 -17.96 -4.48 -0.30
C VAL A 348 -17.50 -3.14 -0.87
N ARG A 349 -18.38 -2.14 -0.81
CA ARG A 349 -18.06 -0.77 -1.21
C ARG A 349 -17.19 -0.13 -0.14
N LEU A 350 -16.05 0.40 -0.56
CA LEU A 350 -15.11 1.08 0.33
C LEU A 350 -15.24 2.59 0.13
N ALA A 351 -15.61 3.32 1.18
CA ALA A 351 -15.84 4.75 1.10
C ALA A 351 -14.53 5.52 0.82
N PRO A 352 -14.58 6.67 0.11
CA PRO A 352 -13.43 7.58 0.03
C PRO A 352 -12.99 8.01 1.42
N GLN A 353 -11.70 7.87 1.72
CA GLN A 353 -11.09 8.26 2.99
C GLN A 353 -9.79 9.05 2.74
N PRO A 354 -9.82 10.25 2.11
CA PRO A 354 -8.60 10.99 1.77
C PRO A 354 -7.69 11.25 2.98
N THR A 355 -8.26 11.56 4.15
CA THR A 355 -7.49 11.77 5.40
C THR A 355 -6.71 10.54 5.86
N GLN A 356 -7.09 9.35 5.39
CA GLN A 356 -6.37 8.11 5.71
C GLN A 356 -5.18 7.86 4.78
N TYR A 357 -5.23 8.31 3.53
CA TYR A 357 -4.26 7.94 2.49
C TYR A 357 -3.49 9.14 1.92
N CYS A 358 -3.83 10.37 2.30
CA CYS A 358 -3.23 11.59 1.78
C CYS A 358 -2.66 12.45 2.93
N ASN A 359 -1.59 13.17 2.62
CA ASN A 359 -0.99 14.23 3.44
C ASN A 359 -1.54 15.62 3.08
#